data_AF-A0A6A5UC73-F1
#
_entry.id   AF-A0A6A5UC73-F1
#
_cell.length_a   1.000
_cell.length_b   1.000
_cell.length_c   1.000
_cell.angle_alpha   90.00
_cell.angle_beta   90.00
_cell.angle_gamma   90.00
#
_symmetry.space_group_name_H-M   'P 1'
#
loop_
_entity.id
_entity.type
_entity.pdbx_description
1 polymer ?
#
loop_
_entity_poly.entity_id
_entity_poly.type
_entity_poly.pdbx_seq_one_letter_code
_entity_poly.pdbx_strand_id
1 'polypeptide(L)'
;MAVRSSVGKLVTLSSTIALNPIVTASLLYALTKGPAGIRYRLLNTFTSLRDPQTFARVVRALKWLFALGTASIANRTLNQLALNTWRMKSEKSRWSFSSEVAVVTGGCSGIGEQVVKRLINKGVKVAVLDIQQLPPSLQGNANVEFFACDVTKPSAVNTTADLVRASLGNPSILVNNAGVAQAHTIMATSPEYLKKIFDVNVLSNWYTVKAFLPSMVTKNKGHIVTVASAASFVSAAGMTDYCATKAAVLAFHEGLNQEVQQRHHAPNILSTSIHPGWVRTPLILSFEKQLRAYGRPIMEISVVADAIVKQIFSCSGGQVFLPRDSGRIAGLRSWPNWVQETLRAGMSKSALQAAQCREEKS
;
A
#
# COMPACT_ATOMS: atom_id res chain seq x y z
N MET A 1 24.53 -12.10 4.65
CA MET A 1 23.23 -11.47 4.34
C MET A 1 22.16 -12.46 3.86
N ALA A 2 22.50 -13.52 3.12
CA ALA A 2 21.54 -14.55 2.65
C ALA A 2 20.87 -15.36 3.80
N VAL A 3 21.62 -15.69 4.87
CA VAL A 3 21.15 -16.54 5.98
C VAL A 3 20.00 -15.92 6.79
N ARG A 4 20.04 -14.60 7.07
CA ARG A 4 18.93 -13.90 7.76
C ARG A 4 17.66 -13.85 6.91
N SER A 5 17.78 -13.81 5.58
CA SER A 5 16.63 -13.83 4.67
C SER A 5 15.96 -15.22 4.61
N SER A 6 16.76 -16.29 4.69
CA SER A 6 16.28 -17.66 4.68
C SER A 6 15.59 -18.03 6.00
N VAL A 7 16.16 -17.62 7.14
CA VAL A 7 15.53 -17.81 8.47
C VAL A 7 14.23 -17.03 8.58
N GLY A 8 14.19 -15.77 8.11
CA GLY A 8 12.96 -14.99 8.06
C GLY A 8 11.87 -15.64 7.20
N LYS A 9 12.23 -16.16 6.01
CA LYS A 9 11.30 -16.92 5.15
C LYS A 9 10.80 -18.21 5.81
N LEU A 10 11.68 -18.97 6.48
CA LEU A 10 11.32 -20.19 7.20
C LEU A 10 10.39 -19.93 8.38
N VAL A 11 10.64 -18.88 9.18
CA VAL A 11 9.77 -18.47 10.29
C VAL A 11 8.42 -17.95 9.79
N THR A 12 8.41 -17.23 8.66
CA THR A 12 7.16 -16.76 8.06
C THR A 12 6.35 -17.91 7.47
N LEU A 13 7.03 -18.89 6.84
CA LEU A 13 6.40 -20.09 6.30
C LEU A 13 5.85 -20.98 7.41
N SER A 14 6.61 -21.21 8.48
CA SER A 14 6.17 -22.01 9.63
C SER A 14 5.01 -21.37 10.38
N SER A 15 5.03 -20.05 10.59
CA SER A 15 3.90 -19.33 11.19
C SER A 15 2.65 -19.30 10.30
N THR A 16 2.82 -19.21 8.98
CA THR A 16 1.70 -19.27 8.02
C THR A 16 1.04 -20.65 8.01
N ILE A 17 1.83 -21.72 8.10
CA ILE A 17 1.32 -23.10 8.20
C ILE A 17 0.67 -23.32 9.58
N ALA A 18 1.31 -22.86 10.65
CA ALA A 18 0.82 -23.02 12.02
C ALA A 18 -0.50 -22.28 12.29
N LEU A 19 -0.75 -21.14 11.64
CA LEU A 19 -2.01 -20.39 11.76
C LEU A 19 -3.02 -20.72 10.65
N ASN A 20 -2.78 -21.76 9.85
CA ASN A 20 -3.76 -22.21 8.86
C ASN A 20 -4.86 -23.04 9.57
N PRO A 21 -6.13 -22.60 9.57
CA PRO A 21 -7.20 -23.31 10.27
C PRO A 21 -7.49 -24.69 9.65
N ILE A 22 -7.23 -24.91 8.36
CA ILE A 22 -7.42 -26.22 7.73
C ILE A 22 -6.37 -27.21 8.25
N VAL A 23 -5.10 -26.79 8.30
CA VAL A 23 -4.00 -27.63 8.80
C VAL A 23 -4.19 -27.93 10.28
N THR A 24 -4.45 -26.90 11.09
CA THR A 24 -4.64 -27.05 12.53
C THR A 24 -5.91 -27.83 12.89
N ALA A 25 -7.03 -27.63 12.18
CA ALA A 25 -8.24 -28.44 12.36
C ALA A 25 -8.01 -29.90 11.98
N SER A 26 -7.30 -30.17 10.88
CA SER A 26 -7.00 -31.53 10.43
C SER A 26 -6.12 -32.27 11.43
N LEU A 27 -5.08 -31.63 11.95
CA LEU A 27 -4.21 -32.19 13.00
C LEU A 27 -4.96 -32.39 14.31
N LEU A 28 -5.78 -31.41 14.71
CA LEU A 28 -6.60 -31.51 15.91
C LEU A 28 -7.61 -32.66 15.80
N TYR A 29 -8.25 -32.82 14.63
CA TYR A 29 -9.14 -33.95 14.35
C TYR A 29 -8.37 -35.27 14.41
N ALA A 30 -7.27 -35.41 13.66
CA ALA A 30 -6.47 -36.63 13.62
C ALA A 30 -5.97 -37.09 15.00
N LEU A 31 -5.64 -36.15 15.90
CA LEU A 31 -5.17 -36.46 17.25
C LEU A 31 -6.30 -36.76 18.25
N THR A 32 -7.50 -36.20 18.07
CA THR A 32 -8.57 -36.26 19.09
C THR A 32 -9.79 -37.09 18.69
N LYS A 33 -10.24 -36.99 17.45
CA LYS A 33 -11.51 -37.55 16.95
C LYS A 33 -11.35 -38.38 15.66
N GLY A 34 -10.14 -38.46 15.11
CA GLY A 34 -9.84 -39.19 13.88
C GLY A 34 -9.68 -40.70 14.09
N PRO A 35 -9.57 -41.46 12.99
CA PRO A 35 -9.41 -42.92 13.02
C PRO A 35 -8.22 -43.39 13.87
N ALA A 36 -8.41 -44.48 14.62
CA ALA A 36 -7.39 -45.01 15.53
C ALA A 36 -6.06 -45.32 14.82
N GLY A 37 -6.10 -45.81 13.57
CA GLY A 37 -4.90 -46.09 12.77
C GLY A 37 -4.06 -44.83 12.46
N ILE A 38 -4.71 -43.69 12.19
CA ILE A 38 -4.02 -42.41 11.93
C ILE A 38 -3.43 -41.88 13.23
N ARG A 39 -4.22 -41.88 14.32
CA ARG A 39 -3.75 -41.47 15.64
C ARG A 39 -2.56 -42.31 16.11
N TYR A 40 -2.63 -43.63 15.94
CA TYR A 40 -1.56 -44.55 16.30
C TYR A 40 -0.29 -44.29 15.51
N ARG A 41 -0.38 -44.07 14.18
CA ARG A 41 0.76 -43.68 13.35
C ARG A 41 1.41 -42.38 13.86
N LEU A 42 0.61 -41.36 14.17
CA LEU A 42 1.11 -40.09 14.71
C LEU A 42 1.81 -40.25 16.06
N LEU A 43 1.24 -41.06 16.98
CA LEU A 43 1.84 -41.37 18.29
C LEU A 43 3.11 -42.24 18.19
N ASN A 44 3.26 -43.01 17.11
CA ASN A 44 4.47 -43.79 16.84
C ASN A 44 5.56 -42.96 16.18
N THR A 45 5.19 -42.06 15.25
CA THR A 45 6.14 -41.12 14.63
C THR A 45 6.64 -40.09 15.65
N PHE A 46 5.78 -39.59 16.52
CA PHE A 46 6.12 -38.61 17.56
C PHE A 46 5.93 -39.22 18.93
N THR A 47 6.94 -39.96 19.40
CA THR A 47 6.92 -40.68 20.68
C THR A 47 6.68 -39.77 21.89
N SER A 48 7.06 -38.49 21.80
CA SER A 48 6.78 -37.47 22.82
C SER A 48 5.27 -37.21 23.04
N LEU A 49 4.42 -37.48 22.05
CA LEU A 49 2.97 -37.35 22.18
C LEU A 49 2.31 -38.50 22.96
N ARG A 50 3.07 -39.53 23.34
CA ARG A 50 2.59 -40.61 24.22
C ARG A 50 2.51 -40.16 25.67
N ASP A 51 3.32 -39.17 26.08
CA ASP A 51 3.22 -38.55 27.40
C ASP A 51 1.89 -37.76 27.52
N PRO A 52 1.02 -38.08 28.49
CA PRO A 52 -0.28 -37.41 28.63
C PRO A 52 -0.18 -35.89 28.81
N GLN A 53 0.86 -35.40 29.49
CA GLN A 53 1.04 -33.96 29.69
C GLN A 53 1.40 -33.25 28.38
N THR A 54 2.36 -33.80 27.64
CA THR A 54 2.78 -33.29 26.34
C THR A 54 1.64 -33.36 25.33
N PHE A 55 0.88 -34.46 25.30
CA PHE A 55 -0.31 -34.59 24.45
C PHE A 55 -1.34 -33.49 24.75
N ALA A 56 -1.68 -33.26 26.03
CA ALA A 56 -2.63 -32.22 26.42
C ALA A 56 -2.15 -30.81 26.06
N ARG A 57 -0.86 -30.52 26.23
CA ARG A 57 -0.25 -29.23 25.82
C ARG A 57 -0.34 -29.02 24.31
N VAL A 58 -0.02 -30.05 23.52
CA VAL A 58 -0.07 -29.98 22.05
C VAL A 58 -1.50 -29.79 21.56
N VAL A 59 -2.47 -30.55 22.08
CA VAL A 59 -3.89 -30.36 21.74
C VAL A 59 -4.36 -28.95 22.12
N ARG A 60 -3.98 -28.43 23.29
CA ARG A 60 -4.31 -27.06 23.70
C ARG A 60 -3.69 -26.02 22.76
N ALA A 61 -2.43 -26.19 22.39
CA ALA A 61 -1.75 -25.31 21.43
C ALA A 61 -2.43 -25.34 20.05
N LEU A 62 -2.80 -26.52 19.54
CA LEU A 62 -3.53 -26.66 18.28
C LEU A 62 -4.91 -25.99 18.32
N LYS A 63 -5.64 -26.09 19.44
CA LYS A 63 -6.90 -25.36 19.62
C LYS A 63 -6.71 -23.84 19.55
N TRP A 64 -5.69 -23.30 20.23
CA TRP A 64 -5.38 -21.87 20.17
C TRP A 64 -4.94 -21.43 18.77
N LEU A 65 -4.08 -22.20 18.11
CA LEU A 65 -3.65 -21.92 16.74
C LEU A 65 -4.81 -21.95 15.75
N PHE A 66 -5.73 -22.91 15.87
CA PHE A 66 -6.95 -22.97 15.09
C PHE A 66 -7.86 -21.76 15.34
N ALA A 67 -8.07 -21.39 16.60
CA ALA A 67 -8.89 -20.23 16.96
C ALA A 67 -8.29 -18.92 16.42
N LEU A 68 -6.98 -18.71 16.60
CA LEU A 68 -6.26 -17.54 16.09
C LEU A 68 -6.25 -17.50 14.56
N GLY A 69 -6.04 -18.65 13.90
CA GLY A 69 -6.09 -18.78 12.45
C GLY A 69 -7.47 -18.44 11.89
N THR A 70 -8.53 -18.99 12.51
CA THR A 70 -9.92 -18.71 12.13
C THR A 70 -10.27 -17.24 12.33
N ALA A 71 -9.93 -16.66 13.49
CA ALA A 71 -10.13 -15.25 13.76
C ALA A 71 -9.38 -14.35 12.77
N SER A 72 -8.14 -14.73 12.39
CA SER A 72 -7.35 -14.00 11.40
C SER A 72 -7.99 -14.02 10.01
N ILE A 73 -8.49 -15.17 9.56
CA ILE A 73 -9.21 -15.29 8.28
C ILE A 73 -10.52 -14.49 8.34
N ALA A 74 -11.32 -14.66 9.39
CA ALA A 74 -12.57 -13.92 9.56
C ALA A 74 -12.32 -12.41 9.52
N ASN A 75 -11.35 -11.91 10.29
CA ASN A 75 -10.97 -10.50 10.29
C ASN A 75 -10.51 -10.02 8.92
N ARG A 76 -9.71 -10.81 8.19
CA ARG A 76 -9.28 -10.46 6.83
C ARG A 76 -10.46 -10.38 5.87
N THR A 77 -11.39 -11.32 5.95
CA THR A 77 -12.61 -11.33 5.12
C THR A 77 -13.50 -10.14 5.45
N LEU A 78 -13.73 -9.84 6.73
CA LEU A 78 -14.50 -8.68 7.16
C LEU A 78 -13.86 -7.37 6.71
N ASN A 79 -12.53 -7.23 6.81
CA ASN A 79 -11.82 -6.07 6.29
C ASN A 79 -11.97 -5.92 4.78
N GLN A 80 -11.87 -7.02 4.02
CA GLN A 80 -12.09 -6.99 2.57
C GLN A 80 -13.53 -6.60 2.22
N LEU A 81 -14.52 -7.14 2.93
CA LEU A 81 -15.92 -6.75 2.76
C LEU A 81 -16.11 -5.26 3.09
N ALA A 82 -15.63 -4.78 4.23
CA ALA A 82 -15.75 -3.38 4.64
C ALA A 82 -15.12 -2.41 3.62
N LEU A 83 -13.93 -2.73 3.10
CA LEU A 83 -13.24 -1.94 2.06
C LEU A 83 -13.92 -2.02 0.68
N ASN A 84 -14.91 -2.89 0.51
CA ASN A 84 -15.68 -3.10 -0.71
C ASN A 84 -17.19 -2.92 -0.46
N THR A 85 -17.56 -2.02 0.48
CA THR A 85 -18.95 -1.63 0.77
C THR A 85 -19.83 -2.83 1.15
N TRP A 86 -19.27 -3.76 1.93
CA TRP A 86 -19.89 -5.00 2.39
C TRP A 86 -20.45 -5.90 1.28
N ARG A 87 -19.94 -5.73 0.05
CA ARG A 87 -20.38 -6.52 -1.10
C ARG A 87 -19.74 -7.90 -1.09
N MET A 88 -20.57 -8.93 -1.21
CA MET A 88 -20.14 -10.33 -1.25
C MET A 88 -19.66 -10.79 -2.63
N LYS A 89 -20.14 -10.15 -3.70
CA LYS A 89 -19.80 -10.50 -5.09
C LYS A 89 -18.78 -9.53 -5.69
N SER A 90 -17.91 -10.05 -6.55
CA SER A 90 -16.97 -9.23 -7.30
C SER A 90 -17.66 -8.61 -8.52
N GLU A 91 -17.40 -7.33 -8.78
CA GLU A 91 -17.88 -6.61 -9.97
C GLU A 91 -16.91 -6.74 -11.15
N LYS A 92 -16.00 -7.72 -11.12
CA LYS A 92 -14.97 -7.91 -12.15
C LYS A 92 -15.53 -8.02 -13.56
N SER A 93 -16.74 -8.54 -13.73
CA SER A 93 -17.42 -8.62 -15.03
C SER A 93 -17.68 -7.25 -15.68
N ARG A 94 -17.70 -6.15 -14.90
CA ARG A 94 -17.89 -4.78 -15.40
C ARG A 94 -16.60 -4.17 -15.95
N TRP A 95 -15.45 -4.81 -15.74
CA TRP A 95 -14.14 -4.29 -16.11
C TRP A 95 -13.67 -4.97 -17.39
N SER A 96 -13.52 -4.17 -18.45
CA SER A 96 -12.89 -4.59 -19.70
C SER A 96 -11.62 -3.76 -19.88
N PHE A 97 -10.50 -4.25 -19.31
CA PHE A 97 -9.26 -3.46 -19.16
C PHE A 97 -8.72 -2.87 -20.46
N SER A 98 -8.94 -3.51 -21.61
CA SER A 98 -8.57 -2.96 -22.93
C SER A 98 -9.37 -1.72 -23.36
N SER A 99 -10.49 -1.45 -22.69
CA SER A 99 -11.37 -0.30 -22.92
C SER A 99 -11.34 0.71 -21.77
N GLU A 100 -10.58 0.44 -20.71
CA GLU A 100 -10.46 1.34 -19.57
C GLU A 100 -9.40 2.42 -19.84
N VAL A 101 -9.64 3.59 -19.26
CA VAL A 101 -8.71 4.72 -19.28
C VAL A 101 -8.22 4.95 -17.85
N ALA A 102 -6.91 4.98 -17.68
CA ALA A 102 -6.24 5.30 -16.43
C ALA A 102 -5.55 6.65 -16.49
N VAL A 103 -5.72 7.47 -15.46
CA VAL A 103 -4.91 8.67 -15.24
C VAL A 103 -3.86 8.35 -14.19
N VAL A 104 -2.58 8.59 -14.50
CA VAL A 104 -1.46 8.40 -13.56
C VAL A 104 -0.72 9.71 -13.39
N THR A 105 -0.76 10.28 -12.18
CA THR A 105 0.01 11.50 -11.86
C THR A 105 1.44 11.15 -11.45
N GLY A 106 2.41 11.98 -11.84
CA GLY A 106 3.83 11.68 -11.61
C GLY A 106 4.28 10.43 -12.38
N GLY A 107 3.72 10.21 -13.57
CA GLY A 107 3.90 8.98 -14.34
C GLY A 107 5.18 8.93 -15.19
N CYS A 108 6.01 9.97 -15.18
CA CYS A 108 7.26 10.00 -15.97
C CYS A 108 8.48 9.48 -15.23
N SER A 109 8.38 9.16 -13.93
CA SER A 109 9.50 8.60 -13.16
C SER A 109 9.05 7.66 -12.03
N GLY A 110 10.00 6.93 -11.45
CA GLY A 110 9.82 6.21 -10.20
C GLY A 110 8.68 5.18 -10.23
N ILE A 111 7.83 5.20 -9.20
CA ILE A 111 6.69 4.28 -9.07
C ILE A 111 5.67 4.53 -10.20
N GLY A 112 5.39 5.79 -10.53
CA GLY A 112 4.41 6.16 -11.55
C GLY A 112 4.74 5.57 -12.91
N GLU A 113 5.98 5.74 -13.38
CA GLU A 113 6.45 5.16 -14.65
C GLU A 113 6.29 3.63 -14.68
N GLN A 114 6.64 2.96 -13.58
CA GLN A 114 6.51 1.51 -13.48
C GLN A 114 5.06 1.03 -13.43
N VAL A 115 4.14 1.85 -12.90
CA VAL A 115 2.70 1.61 -12.96
C VAL A 115 2.21 1.77 -14.40
N VAL A 116 2.58 2.85 -15.10
CA VAL A 116 2.22 3.09 -16.51
C VAL A 116 2.63 1.89 -17.37
N LYS A 117 3.89 1.47 -17.28
CA LYS A 117 4.42 0.29 -18.02
C LYS A 117 3.59 -0.97 -17.82
N ARG A 118 3.13 -1.22 -16.59
CA ARG A 118 2.34 -2.42 -16.27
C ARG A 118 0.89 -2.32 -16.74
N LEU A 119 0.29 -1.13 -16.68
CA LEU A 119 -1.07 -0.89 -17.15
C LEU A 119 -1.16 -1.06 -18.68
N ILE A 120 -0.24 -0.47 -19.44
CA ILE A 120 -0.24 -0.59 -20.90
C ILE A 120 0.04 -2.02 -21.38
N ASN A 121 0.89 -2.76 -20.66
CA ASN A 121 1.13 -4.19 -20.92
C ASN A 121 -0.10 -5.07 -20.67
N LYS A 122 -1.14 -4.51 -20.03
CA LYS A 122 -2.44 -5.14 -19.82
C LYS A 122 -3.54 -4.53 -20.71
N GLY A 123 -3.18 -3.70 -21.69
CA GLY A 123 -4.09 -3.11 -22.66
C GLY A 123 -4.83 -1.85 -22.20
N VAL A 124 -4.54 -1.33 -21.00
CA VAL A 124 -5.19 -0.11 -20.48
C VAL A 124 -4.62 1.10 -21.21
N LYS A 125 -5.49 2.04 -21.61
CA LYS A 125 -5.08 3.36 -22.12
C LYS A 125 -4.70 4.24 -20.95
N VAL A 126 -3.55 4.90 -21.01
CA VAL A 126 -2.99 5.65 -19.88
C VAL A 126 -2.71 7.11 -20.26
N ALA A 127 -3.40 8.02 -19.58
CA ALA A 127 -3.05 9.43 -19.52
C ALA A 127 -1.96 9.64 -18.45
N VAL A 128 -0.77 10.04 -18.89
CA VAL A 128 0.36 10.36 -18.02
C VAL A 128 0.36 11.87 -17.76
N LEU A 129 0.13 12.26 -16.50
CA LEU A 129 0.19 13.65 -16.07
C LEU A 129 1.49 13.88 -15.29
N ASP A 130 2.37 14.71 -15.84
CA ASP A 130 3.64 15.05 -15.19
C ASP A 130 4.15 16.41 -15.66
N ILE A 131 5.05 17.02 -14.89
CA ILE A 131 5.82 18.19 -15.31
C ILE A 131 7.10 17.79 -16.05
N GLN A 132 7.55 16.55 -15.85
CA GLN A 132 8.70 15.97 -16.54
C GLN A 132 8.28 15.42 -17.90
N GLN A 133 9.20 15.46 -18.87
CA GLN A 133 8.98 14.87 -20.18
C GLN A 133 8.81 13.35 -20.10
N LEU A 134 7.99 12.81 -21.00
CA LEU A 134 7.75 11.37 -21.08
C LEU A 134 9.07 10.63 -21.36
N PRO A 135 9.44 9.62 -20.55
CA PRO A 135 10.72 8.92 -20.74
C PRO A 135 10.71 8.12 -22.05
N PRO A 136 11.87 7.93 -22.71
CA PRO A 136 11.96 7.23 -24.00
C PRO A 136 11.28 5.86 -24.02
N SER A 137 11.30 5.14 -22.89
CA SER A 137 10.66 3.83 -22.76
C SER A 137 9.12 3.82 -22.84
N LEU A 138 8.47 4.99 -22.81
CA LEU A 138 7.03 5.16 -22.95
C LEU A 138 6.64 5.92 -24.22
N GLN A 139 7.60 6.55 -24.90
CA GLN A 139 7.35 7.28 -26.14
C GLN A 139 6.93 6.34 -27.27
N GLY A 140 6.00 6.80 -28.11
CA GLY A 140 5.51 6.03 -29.27
C GLY A 140 4.59 4.85 -28.92
N ASN A 141 4.28 4.61 -27.65
CA ASN A 141 3.33 3.57 -27.26
C ASN A 141 1.88 4.04 -27.52
N ALA A 142 1.12 3.29 -28.32
CA ALA A 142 -0.25 3.65 -28.71
C ALA A 142 -1.25 3.73 -27.54
N ASN A 143 -0.93 3.12 -26.39
CA ASN A 143 -1.76 3.17 -25.19
C ASN A 143 -1.31 4.24 -24.19
N VAL A 144 -0.32 5.08 -24.53
CA VAL A 144 0.16 6.17 -23.68
C VAL A 144 -0.12 7.51 -24.34
N GLU A 145 -0.75 8.41 -23.60
CA GLU A 145 -0.86 9.81 -23.98
C GLU A 145 -0.31 10.68 -22.86
N PHE A 146 0.60 11.60 -23.21
CA PHE A 146 1.28 12.46 -22.26
C PHE A 146 0.63 13.83 -22.21
N PHE A 147 0.38 14.32 -20.99
CA PHE A 147 -0.11 15.66 -20.72
C PHE A 147 0.86 16.36 -19.77
N ALA A 148 1.51 17.41 -20.28
CA ALA A 148 2.32 18.29 -19.46
C ALA A 148 1.41 19.05 -18.48
N CYS A 149 1.39 18.63 -17.22
CA CYS A 149 0.44 19.10 -16.22
C CYS A 149 1.11 19.27 -14.86
N ASP A 150 1.17 20.51 -14.38
CA ASP A 150 1.46 20.80 -12.98
C ASP A 150 0.21 20.56 -12.13
N VAL A 151 0.17 19.41 -11.46
CA VAL A 151 -0.96 18.99 -10.62
C VAL A 151 -1.16 19.87 -9.37
N THR A 152 -0.26 20.83 -9.09
CA THR A 152 -0.46 21.84 -8.05
C THR A 152 -1.40 22.97 -8.48
N LYS A 153 -1.71 23.06 -9.78
CA LYS A 153 -2.56 24.12 -10.37
C LYS A 153 -3.94 23.56 -10.71
N PRO A 154 -5.01 23.95 -9.99
CA PRO A 154 -6.37 23.46 -10.27
C PRO A 154 -6.84 23.70 -11.71
N SER A 155 -6.49 24.87 -12.28
CA SER A 155 -6.83 25.20 -13.66
C SER A 155 -6.15 24.26 -14.66
N ALA A 156 -4.86 23.97 -14.49
CA ALA A 156 -4.13 23.03 -15.34
C ALA A 156 -4.70 21.61 -15.25
N VAL A 157 -5.07 21.16 -14.04
CA VAL A 157 -5.72 19.86 -13.84
C VAL A 157 -7.08 19.79 -14.54
N ASN A 158 -7.91 20.84 -14.44
CA ASN A 158 -9.21 20.89 -15.10
C ASN A 158 -9.07 20.87 -16.63
N THR A 159 -8.22 21.74 -17.20
CA THR A 159 -7.95 21.75 -18.64
C THR A 159 -7.43 20.40 -19.12
N THR A 160 -6.51 19.79 -18.38
CA THR A 160 -5.98 18.47 -18.72
C THR A 160 -7.06 17.39 -18.64
N ALA A 161 -7.97 17.45 -17.66
CA ALA A 161 -9.07 16.50 -17.55
C ALA A 161 -10.05 16.60 -18.73
N ASP A 162 -10.29 17.80 -19.27
CA ASP A 162 -11.07 18.00 -20.49
C ASP A 162 -10.36 17.35 -21.70
N LEU A 163 -9.06 17.59 -21.85
CA LEU A 163 -8.26 17.00 -22.93
C LEU A 163 -8.23 15.47 -22.86
N VAL A 164 -7.99 14.89 -21.67
CA VAL A 164 -8.03 13.43 -21.46
C VAL A 164 -9.38 12.85 -21.86
N ARG A 165 -10.48 13.52 -21.49
CA ARG A 165 -11.83 13.07 -21.85
C ARG A 165 -12.08 13.14 -23.36
N ALA A 166 -11.55 14.16 -24.03
CA ALA A 166 -11.67 14.32 -25.47
C ALA A 166 -10.86 13.28 -26.26
N SER A 167 -9.64 12.96 -25.83
CA SER A 167 -8.75 12.05 -26.56
C SER A 167 -8.90 10.58 -26.21
N LEU A 168 -8.99 10.25 -24.92
CA LEU A 168 -9.03 8.87 -24.44
C LEU A 168 -10.41 8.41 -24.00
N GLY A 169 -11.28 9.37 -23.63
CA GLY A 169 -12.58 9.12 -23.02
C GLY A 169 -12.57 9.30 -21.50
N ASN A 170 -13.68 8.97 -20.85
CA ASN A 170 -13.83 9.18 -19.40
C ASN A 170 -12.97 8.16 -18.60
N PRO A 171 -12.02 8.62 -17.77
CA PRO A 171 -11.21 7.74 -16.92
C PRO A 171 -12.05 6.92 -15.94
N SER A 172 -11.70 5.65 -15.81
CA SER A 172 -12.25 4.73 -14.80
C SER A 172 -11.21 4.39 -13.73
N ILE A 173 -9.94 4.72 -13.93
CA ILE A 173 -8.86 4.50 -12.97
C ILE A 173 -8.15 5.84 -12.75
N LEU A 174 -7.98 6.24 -11.49
CA LEU A 174 -7.17 7.41 -11.11
C LEU A 174 -6.09 6.96 -10.13
N VAL A 175 -4.82 7.09 -10.51
CA VAL A 175 -3.67 6.81 -9.65
C VAL A 175 -3.04 8.14 -9.26
N ASN A 176 -3.38 8.60 -8.06
CA ASN A 176 -2.74 9.73 -7.42
C ASN A 176 -1.39 9.30 -6.84
N ASN A 177 -0.33 9.48 -7.62
CA ASN A 177 1.03 9.05 -7.31
C ASN A 177 2.03 10.20 -7.18
N ALA A 178 1.79 11.34 -7.83
CA ALA A 178 2.69 12.50 -7.77
C ALA A 178 3.04 12.85 -6.33
N GLY A 179 4.34 13.07 -6.07
CA GLY A 179 4.84 13.32 -4.74
C GLY A 179 6.28 13.81 -4.72
N VAL A 180 6.60 14.61 -3.71
CA VAL A 180 7.95 15.08 -3.40
C VAL A 180 8.28 14.81 -1.94
N ALA A 181 9.56 14.63 -1.65
CA ALA A 181 10.09 14.57 -0.30
C ALA A 181 11.55 14.99 -0.30
N GLN A 182 11.99 15.52 0.83
CA GLN A 182 13.36 15.91 1.09
C GLN A 182 13.51 15.94 2.62
N ALA A 183 14.64 15.45 3.13
CA ALA A 183 14.87 15.36 4.56
C ALA A 183 15.28 16.72 5.12
N HIS A 184 14.47 17.28 6.01
CA HIS A 184 14.72 18.54 6.72
C HIS A 184 14.11 18.53 8.11
N THR A 185 14.70 19.29 9.03
CA THR A 185 14.04 19.63 10.29
C THR A 185 13.03 20.76 10.05
N ILE A 186 12.08 20.94 10.97
CA ILE A 186 11.14 22.07 10.91
C ILE A 186 11.89 23.40 10.82
N MET A 187 12.97 23.55 11.60
CA MET A 187 13.78 24.77 11.62
C MET A 187 14.50 25.04 10.30
N ALA A 188 14.86 23.99 9.55
CA ALA A 188 15.54 24.12 8.26
C ALA A 188 14.58 24.12 7.05
N THR A 189 13.28 23.99 7.28
CA THR A 189 12.28 23.92 6.20
C THR A 189 11.90 25.33 5.76
N SER A 190 12.17 25.69 4.50
CA SER A 190 11.72 26.99 3.97
C SER A 190 10.20 27.03 3.77
N PRO A 191 9.55 28.22 3.92
CA PRO A 191 8.13 28.38 3.65
C PRO A 191 7.72 27.93 2.23
N GLU A 192 8.57 28.17 1.24
CA GLU A 192 8.30 27.82 -0.17
C GLU A 192 8.28 26.31 -0.36
N TYR A 193 9.23 25.59 0.25
CA TYR A 193 9.28 24.14 0.19
C TYR A 193 8.12 23.51 0.97
N LEU A 194 7.80 24.06 2.15
CA LEU A 194 6.64 23.63 2.94
C LEU A 194 5.33 23.76 2.14
N LYS A 195 5.12 24.89 1.46
CA LYS A 195 3.96 25.07 0.58
C LYS A 195 3.99 24.05 -0.56
N LYS A 196 5.13 23.89 -1.23
CA LYS A 196 5.29 22.96 -2.36
C LYS A 196 4.96 21.51 -1.97
N ILE A 197 5.46 21.01 -0.84
CA ILE A 197 5.21 19.62 -0.44
C ILE A 197 3.73 19.39 -0.14
N PHE A 198 3.02 20.35 0.48
CA PHE A 198 1.57 20.24 0.69
C PHE A 198 0.78 20.37 -0.62
N ASP A 199 1.15 21.31 -1.50
CA ASP A 199 0.52 21.48 -2.81
C ASP A 199 0.61 20.18 -3.63
N VAL A 200 1.80 19.56 -3.69
CA VAL A 200 2.04 18.34 -4.47
C VAL A 200 1.49 17.10 -3.80
N ASN A 201 1.76 16.87 -2.51
CA ASN A 201 1.43 15.59 -1.87
C ASN A 201 -0.03 15.51 -1.38
N VAL A 202 -0.68 16.65 -1.15
CA VAL A 202 -2.03 16.73 -0.57
C VAL A 202 -3.01 17.40 -1.53
N LEU A 203 -2.83 18.68 -1.85
CA LEU A 203 -3.85 19.44 -2.59
C LEU A 203 -4.06 18.91 -4.02
N SER A 204 -2.99 18.44 -4.67
CA SER A 204 -3.08 17.81 -5.99
C SER A 204 -4.08 16.66 -6.04
N ASN A 205 -4.19 15.86 -4.97
CA ASN A 205 -5.12 14.74 -4.89
C ASN A 205 -6.57 15.23 -4.85
N TRP A 206 -6.80 16.37 -4.20
CA TRP A 206 -8.10 17.02 -4.16
C TRP A 206 -8.51 17.50 -5.54
N TYR A 207 -7.58 18.14 -6.26
CA TYR A 207 -7.84 18.67 -7.60
C TYR A 207 -8.13 17.57 -8.62
N THR A 208 -7.32 16.51 -8.62
CA THR A 208 -7.51 15.38 -9.55
C THR A 208 -8.78 14.61 -9.26
N VAL A 209 -9.09 14.33 -7.98
CA VAL A 209 -10.35 13.67 -7.61
C VAL A 209 -11.53 14.55 -8.01
N LYS A 210 -11.51 15.86 -7.72
CA LYS A 210 -12.58 16.78 -8.13
C LYS A 210 -12.80 16.78 -9.65
N ALA A 211 -11.73 16.67 -10.43
CA ALA A 211 -11.80 16.67 -11.90
C ALA A 211 -12.35 15.35 -12.48
N PHE A 212 -11.95 14.19 -11.92
CA PHE A 212 -12.25 12.88 -12.53
C PHE A 212 -13.39 12.10 -11.87
N LEU A 213 -13.63 12.30 -10.56
CA LEU A 213 -14.67 11.60 -9.80
C LEU A 213 -16.10 11.77 -10.35
N PRO A 214 -16.55 12.95 -10.82
CA PRO A 214 -17.93 13.12 -11.26
C PRO A 214 -18.37 12.09 -12.30
N SER A 215 -17.50 11.79 -13.28
CA SER A 215 -17.80 10.79 -14.31
C SER A 215 -17.89 9.36 -13.75
N MET A 216 -17.06 9.03 -12.75
CA MET A 216 -17.08 7.75 -12.06
C MET A 216 -18.36 7.58 -11.23
N VAL A 217 -18.83 8.66 -10.59
CA VAL A 217 -20.09 8.72 -9.83
C VAL A 217 -21.27 8.51 -10.76
N THR A 218 -21.37 9.27 -11.85
CA THR A 218 -22.45 9.12 -12.83
C THR A 218 -22.53 7.69 -13.39
N LYS A 219 -21.38 7.06 -13.65
CA LYS A 219 -21.32 5.68 -14.16
C LYS A 219 -21.42 4.61 -13.07
N ASN A 220 -21.35 5.01 -11.79
CA ASN A 220 -21.14 4.14 -10.65
C ASN A 220 -20.09 3.06 -10.98
N LYS A 221 -18.90 3.52 -11.39
CA LYS A 221 -17.77 2.66 -11.74
C LYS A 221 -16.49 3.48 -11.71
N GLY A 222 -15.52 3.03 -10.94
CA GLY A 222 -14.19 3.62 -10.93
C GLY A 222 -13.24 2.93 -9.96
N HIS A 223 -11.97 3.29 -10.00
CA HIS A 223 -10.97 2.87 -9.02
C HIS A 223 -10.00 4.02 -8.76
N ILE A 224 -10.06 4.56 -7.54
CA ILE A 224 -9.16 5.62 -7.08
C ILE A 224 -8.07 5.00 -6.22
N VAL A 225 -6.83 5.16 -6.66
CA VAL A 225 -5.62 4.70 -5.96
C VAL A 225 -4.87 5.91 -5.42
N THR A 226 -4.65 5.94 -4.11
CA THR A 226 -3.88 6.97 -3.42
C THR A 226 -2.55 6.37 -2.96
N VAL A 227 -1.44 6.86 -3.51
CA VAL A 227 -0.09 6.46 -3.09
C VAL A 227 0.34 7.27 -1.86
N ALA A 228 0.06 6.71 -0.69
CA ALA A 228 0.41 7.26 0.61
C ALA A 228 1.81 6.76 1.03
N SER A 229 1.99 6.41 2.31
CA SER A 229 3.24 5.84 2.84
C SER A 229 2.98 5.15 4.18
N ALA A 230 3.91 4.30 4.63
CA ALA A 230 3.99 3.92 6.03
C ALA A 230 4.13 5.15 6.97
N ALA A 231 4.70 6.25 6.46
CA ALA A 231 4.78 7.54 7.14
C ALA A 231 3.41 8.19 7.43
N SER A 232 2.31 7.66 6.88
CA SER A 232 0.95 8.12 7.25
C SER A 232 0.60 7.85 8.71
N PHE A 233 1.22 6.83 9.33
CA PHE A 233 0.88 6.37 10.67
C PHE A 233 1.89 6.80 11.73
N VAL A 234 3.10 7.17 11.31
CA VAL A 234 4.22 7.44 12.20
C VAL A 234 5.09 8.57 11.68
N SER A 235 5.62 9.35 12.62
CA SER A 235 6.50 10.49 12.34
C SER A 235 7.88 10.26 12.94
N ALA A 236 8.91 10.74 12.24
CA ALA A 236 10.29 10.75 12.68
C ALA A 236 10.89 12.15 12.48
N ALA A 237 11.87 12.50 13.31
CA ALA A 237 12.62 13.73 13.16
C ALA A 237 13.30 13.80 11.78
N GLY A 238 13.27 14.97 11.14
CA GLY A 238 13.79 15.16 9.78
C GLY A 238 12.80 14.84 8.66
N MET A 239 11.56 14.46 8.98
CA MET A 239 10.51 14.10 8.02
C MET A 239 9.13 14.65 8.40
N THR A 240 9.06 15.63 9.29
CA THR A 240 7.78 16.06 9.90
C THR A 240 6.78 16.53 8.84
N ASP A 241 7.22 17.33 7.89
CA ASP A 241 6.43 17.82 6.76
C ASP A 241 5.91 16.67 5.89
N TYR A 242 6.78 15.74 5.49
CA TYR A 242 6.41 14.58 4.68
C TYR A 242 5.42 13.68 5.42
N CYS A 243 5.69 13.33 6.68
CA CYS A 243 4.79 12.55 7.53
C CYS A 243 3.43 13.25 7.70
N ALA A 244 3.41 14.57 7.89
CA ALA A 244 2.18 15.35 7.95
C ALA A 244 1.39 15.25 6.64
N THR A 245 2.05 15.42 5.48
CA THR A 245 1.37 15.27 4.17
C THR A 245 0.82 13.86 3.95
N LYS A 246 1.56 12.81 4.36
CA LYS A 246 1.12 11.43 4.20
C LYS A 246 0.02 11.03 5.20
N ALA A 247 -0.02 11.64 6.37
CA ALA A 247 -1.17 11.52 7.28
C ALA A 247 -2.41 12.24 6.71
N ALA A 248 -2.22 13.45 6.17
CA ALA A 248 -3.29 14.23 5.55
C ALA A 248 -3.91 13.51 4.34
N VAL A 249 -3.08 12.93 3.45
CA VAL A 249 -3.59 12.22 2.26
C VAL A 249 -4.31 10.91 2.63
N LEU A 250 -3.93 10.26 3.73
CA LEU A 250 -4.66 9.10 4.24
C LEU A 250 -6.04 9.53 4.76
N ALA A 251 -6.12 10.59 5.57
CA ALA A 251 -7.39 11.12 6.05
C ALA A 251 -8.29 11.58 4.89
N PHE A 252 -7.71 12.23 3.88
CA PHE A 252 -8.42 12.57 2.64
C PHE A 252 -8.98 11.31 1.95
N HIS A 253 -8.18 10.26 1.81
CA HIS A 253 -8.62 9.00 1.19
C HIS A 253 -9.79 8.35 1.95
N GLU A 254 -9.71 8.34 3.29
CA GLU A 254 -10.76 7.80 4.16
C GLU A 254 -12.06 8.62 4.02
N GLY A 255 -11.96 9.95 4.06
CA GLY A 255 -13.09 10.86 3.86
C GLY A 255 -13.73 10.74 2.48
N LEU A 256 -12.92 10.72 1.42
CA LEU A 256 -13.38 10.50 0.05
C LEU A 256 -14.18 9.20 -0.09
N ASN A 257 -13.71 8.12 0.54
CA ASN A 257 -14.41 6.85 0.52
C ASN A 257 -15.78 6.95 1.21
N GLN A 258 -15.89 7.70 2.32
CA GLN A 258 -17.17 7.96 2.97
C GLN A 258 -18.09 8.81 2.10
N GLU A 259 -17.59 9.84 1.42
CA GLU A 259 -18.40 10.66 0.51
C GLU A 259 -18.93 9.83 -0.67
N VAL A 260 -18.07 9.05 -1.33
CA VAL A 260 -18.45 8.18 -2.44
C VAL A 260 -19.58 7.21 -2.04
N GLN A 261 -19.45 6.59 -0.86
CA GLN A 261 -20.41 5.59 -0.41
C GLN A 261 -21.70 6.20 0.17
N GLN A 262 -21.56 7.19 1.06
CA GLN A 262 -22.66 7.69 1.89
C GLN A 262 -23.34 8.93 1.29
N ARG A 263 -22.62 9.76 0.51
CA ARG A 263 -23.19 10.95 -0.13
C ARG A 263 -23.60 10.68 -1.57
N HIS A 264 -22.75 9.98 -2.32
CA HIS A 264 -22.98 9.75 -3.76
C HIS A 264 -23.62 8.39 -4.08
N HIS A 265 -23.76 7.51 -3.08
CA HIS A 265 -24.35 6.18 -3.25
C HIS A 265 -23.76 5.39 -4.44
N ALA A 266 -22.43 5.48 -4.61
CA ALA A 266 -21.69 4.87 -5.72
C ALA A 266 -20.81 3.68 -5.25
N PRO A 267 -21.39 2.54 -4.83
CA PRO A 267 -20.68 1.42 -4.20
C PRO A 267 -19.73 0.65 -5.14
N ASN A 268 -19.75 0.97 -6.44
CA ASN A 268 -18.90 0.32 -7.44
C ASN A 268 -17.71 1.21 -7.84
N ILE A 269 -17.51 2.34 -7.16
CA ILE A 269 -16.24 3.06 -7.16
C ILE A 269 -15.37 2.47 -6.06
N LEU A 270 -14.27 1.87 -6.46
CA LEU A 270 -13.29 1.24 -5.59
C LEU A 270 -12.27 2.28 -5.11
N SER A 271 -11.81 2.11 -3.87
CA SER A 271 -10.78 2.97 -3.28
C SER A 271 -9.63 2.11 -2.78
N THR A 272 -8.40 2.50 -3.11
CA THR A 272 -7.20 1.83 -2.60
C THR A 272 -6.17 2.81 -2.08
N SER A 273 -5.68 2.59 -0.87
CA SER A 273 -4.54 3.29 -0.30
C SER A 273 -3.31 2.37 -0.29
N ILE A 274 -2.18 2.91 -0.75
CA ILE A 274 -0.92 2.17 -0.86
C ILE A 274 0.06 2.77 0.14
N HIS A 275 0.61 1.93 1.02
CA HIS A 275 1.47 2.32 2.13
C HIS A 275 2.85 1.66 2.01
N PRO A 276 3.71 2.16 1.11
CA PRO A 276 5.08 1.69 1.00
C PRO A 276 5.94 2.21 2.16
N GLY A 277 6.87 1.36 2.60
CA GLY A 277 8.06 1.76 3.34
C GLY A 277 9.07 2.46 2.42
N TRP A 278 10.37 2.21 2.64
CA TRP A 278 11.42 2.82 1.84
C TRP A 278 11.51 2.16 0.46
N VAL A 279 11.38 2.95 -0.61
CA VAL A 279 11.41 2.49 -2.01
C VAL A 279 12.55 3.16 -2.75
N ARG A 280 13.39 2.39 -3.46
CA ARG A 280 14.52 2.88 -4.25
C ARG A 280 14.06 3.72 -5.44
N THR A 281 13.74 4.99 -5.21
CA THR A 281 13.19 5.94 -6.19
C THR A 281 14.04 7.21 -6.20
N PRO A 282 13.92 8.08 -7.23
CA PRO A 282 14.53 9.40 -7.23
C PRO A 282 14.29 10.20 -5.93
N LEU A 283 13.13 10.00 -5.29
CA LEU A 283 12.74 10.67 -4.05
C LEU A 283 13.65 10.34 -2.85
N ILE A 284 14.27 9.15 -2.79
CA ILE A 284 15.14 8.76 -1.67
C ILE A 284 16.64 8.78 -2.01
N LEU A 285 17.01 9.11 -3.25
CA LEU A 285 18.41 9.02 -3.71
C LEU A 285 19.37 9.82 -2.83
N SER A 286 18.92 10.99 -2.36
CA SER A 286 19.72 11.88 -1.51
C SER A 286 20.05 11.30 -0.13
N PHE A 287 19.33 10.26 0.32
CA PHE A 287 19.54 9.62 1.63
C PHE A 287 19.57 8.07 1.58
N GLU A 288 19.70 7.48 0.40
CA GLU A 288 19.70 6.02 0.21
C GLU A 288 20.89 5.35 0.94
N LYS A 289 22.10 5.92 0.82
CA LYS A 289 23.32 5.36 1.43
C LYS A 289 23.18 5.25 2.95
N GLN A 290 22.57 6.26 3.56
CA GLN A 290 22.35 6.33 4.99
C GLN A 290 21.31 5.30 5.43
N LEU A 291 20.18 5.20 4.72
CA LEU A 291 19.19 4.15 4.99
C LEU A 291 19.82 2.75 4.99
N ARG A 292 20.72 2.48 4.03
CA ARG A 292 21.47 1.20 3.97
C ARG A 292 22.42 1.04 5.14
N ALA A 293 23.17 2.08 5.51
CA ALA A 293 24.10 2.05 6.65
C ALA A 293 23.38 1.71 7.97
N TYR A 294 22.14 2.18 8.16
CA TYR A 294 21.32 1.87 9.34
C TYR A 294 20.49 0.58 9.22
N GLY A 295 20.75 -0.25 8.20
CA GLY A 295 20.07 -1.52 8.01
C GLY A 295 18.57 -1.40 7.71
N ARG A 296 18.10 -0.24 7.21
CA ARG A 296 16.71 -0.06 6.80
C ARG A 296 16.49 -0.80 5.47
N PRO A 297 15.52 -1.73 5.40
CA PRO A 297 15.23 -2.42 4.16
C PRO A 297 14.67 -1.43 3.13
N ILE A 298 15.30 -1.39 1.96
CA ILE A 298 14.84 -0.60 0.81
C ILE A 298 14.29 -1.57 -0.21
N MET A 299 13.05 -1.34 -0.65
CA MET A 299 12.38 -2.17 -1.63
C MET A 299 12.56 -1.63 -3.04
N GLU A 300 12.49 -2.55 -4.00
CA GLU A 300 12.49 -2.20 -5.42
C GLU A 300 11.17 -1.54 -5.82
N ILE A 301 11.27 -0.58 -6.74
CA ILE A 301 10.12 0.16 -7.28
C ILE A 301 9.08 -0.79 -7.87
N SER A 302 9.54 -1.84 -8.55
CA SER A 302 8.71 -2.87 -9.18
C SER A 302 7.71 -3.48 -8.20
N VAL A 303 8.14 -3.75 -6.95
CA VAL A 303 7.28 -4.37 -5.92
C VAL A 303 6.06 -3.50 -5.62
N VAL A 304 6.24 -2.17 -5.58
CA VAL A 304 5.15 -1.22 -5.32
C VAL A 304 4.24 -1.10 -6.53
N ALA A 305 4.81 -0.95 -7.73
CA ALA A 305 4.04 -0.89 -8.96
C ALA A 305 3.24 -2.18 -9.23
N ASP A 306 3.84 -3.35 -8.98
CA ASP A 306 3.18 -4.66 -9.08
C ASP A 306 2.02 -4.77 -8.09
N ALA A 307 2.18 -4.28 -6.87
CA ALA A 307 1.11 -4.27 -5.88
C ALA A 307 -0.05 -3.34 -6.26
N ILE A 308 0.25 -2.15 -6.78
CA ILE A 308 -0.75 -1.19 -7.30
C ILE A 308 -1.55 -1.84 -8.43
N VAL A 309 -0.87 -2.33 -9.45
CA VAL A 309 -1.53 -2.92 -10.62
C VAL A 309 -2.27 -4.20 -10.24
N LYS A 310 -1.70 -5.06 -9.39
CA LYS A 310 -2.43 -6.21 -8.86
C LYS A 310 -3.72 -5.82 -8.15
N GLN A 311 -3.71 -4.73 -7.37
CA GLN A 311 -4.91 -4.26 -6.69
C GLN A 311 -5.96 -3.75 -7.69
N ILE A 312 -5.56 -2.96 -8.68
CA ILE A 312 -6.44 -2.50 -9.77
C ILE A 312 -7.10 -3.68 -10.50
N PHE A 313 -6.30 -4.66 -10.93
CA PHE A 313 -6.78 -5.84 -11.67
C PHE A 313 -7.56 -6.85 -10.83
N SER A 314 -7.51 -6.72 -9.49
CA SER A 314 -8.37 -7.50 -8.60
C SER A 314 -9.81 -6.98 -8.58
N CYS A 315 -10.05 -5.78 -9.10
CA CYS A 315 -11.35 -5.10 -9.06
C CYS A 315 -11.92 -5.06 -7.63
N SER A 316 -11.03 -4.77 -6.66
CA SER A 316 -11.38 -4.59 -5.26
C SER A 316 -10.70 -3.36 -4.66
N GLY A 317 -11.38 -2.72 -3.70
CA GLY A 317 -10.78 -1.74 -2.82
C GLY A 317 -9.82 -2.40 -1.81
N GLY A 318 -8.93 -1.62 -1.21
CA GLY A 318 -7.88 -2.20 -0.37
C GLY A 318 -7.00 -1.19 0.35
N GLN A 319 -6.47 -1.59 1.49
CA GLN A 319 -5.38 -0.89 2.16
C GLN A 319 -4.13 -1.77 2.07
N VAL A 320 -3.19 -1.39 1.21
CA VAL A 320 -2.05 -2.24 0.83
C VAL A 320 -0.78 -1.76 1.49
N PHE A 321 -0.31 -2.51 2.49
CA PHE A 321 0.96 -2.28 3.17
C PHE A 321 2.11 -2.99 2.48
N LEU A 322 3.24 -2.31 2.34
CA LEU A 322 4.42 -2.80 1.62
C LEU A 322 5.69 -2.48 2.43
N PRO A 323 6.30 -3.47 3.11
CA PRO A 323 5.94 -4.90 3.16
C PRO A 323 4.65 -5.16 3.95
N ARG A 324 3.99 -6.30 3.73
CA ARG A 324 2.64 -6.60 4.26
C ARG A 324 2.52 -6.57 5.79
N ASP A 325 3.57 -6.97 6.48
CA ASP A 325 3.68 -6.98 7.93
C ASP A 325 3.78 -5.58 8.54
N SER A 326 4.13 -4.56 7.74
CA SER A 326 4.14 -3.17 8.21
C SER A 326 2.77 -2.63 8.59
N GLY A 327 1.65 -3.30 8.24
CA GLY A 327 0.30 -2.88 8.64
C GLY A 327 0.09 -2.76 10.15
N ARG A 328 0.92 -3.42 10.97
CA ARG A 328 0.91 -3.27 12.44
C ARG A 328 1.22 -1.84 12.89
N ILE A 329 1.94 -1.06 12.08
CA ILE A 329 2.29 0.32 12.41
C ILE A 329 1.06 1.24 12.49
N ALA A 330 -0.03 0.88 11.81
CA ALA A 330 -1.28 1.62 11.91
C ALA A 330 -1.84 1.62 13.34
N GLY A 331 -1.65 0.52 14.08
CA GLY A 331 -2.09 0.39 15.48
C GLY A 331 -1.26 1.20 16.48
N LEU A 332 -0.10 1.74 16.07
CA LEU A 332 0.78 2.50 16.95
C LEU A 332 0.05 3.69 17.60
N ARG A 333 -0.84 4.36 16.86
CA ARG A 333 -1.60 5.51 17.37
C ARG A 333 -2.61 5.14 18.47
N SER A 334 -2.91 3.85 18.62
CA SER A 334 -3.81 3.33 19.65
C SER A 334 -3.07 2.76 20.87
N TRP A 335 -1.73 2.77 20.87
CA TRP A 335 -0.93 2.27 21.99
C TRP A 335 -0.72 3.34 23.05
N PRO A 336 -0.35 2.98 24.30
CA PRO A 336 0.03 3.95 25.31
C PRO A 336 1.16 4.88 24.83
N ASN A 337 1.07 6.16 25.19
CA ASN A 337 1.98 7.20 24.71
C ASN A 337 3.47 6.87 24.94
N TRP A 338 3.81 6.23 26.07
CA TRP A 338 5.19 5.84 26.35
C TRP A 338 5.76 4.88 25.28
N VAL A 339 4.94 3.97 24.74
CA VAL A 339 5.36 3.07 23.65
C VAL A 339 5.52 3.85 22.35
N GLN A 340 4.56 4.75 22.07
CA GLN A 340 4.60 5.59 20.87
C GLN A 340 5.87 6.44 20.84
N GLU A 341 6.18 7.14 21.93
CA GLU A 341 7.35 8.01 22.02
C GLU A 341 8.66 7.21 21.99
N THR A 342 8.72 6.04 22.64
CA THR A 342 9.90 5.17 22.57
C THR A 342 10.19 4.73 21.13
N LEU A 343 9.15 4.35 20.38
CA LEU A 343 9.30 3.95 18.98
C LEU A 343 9.68 5.14 18.09
N ARG A 344 9.00 6.28 18.23
CA ARG A 344 9.32 7.52 17.50
C ARG A 344 10.76 7.96 17.76
N ALA A 345 11.21 7.97 19.01
CA ALA A 345 12.59 8.28 19.37
C ALA A 345 13.59 7.34 18.69
N GLY A 346 13.30 6.03 18.66
CA GLY A 346 14.11 5.04 17.96
C GLY A 346 14.23 5.30 16.45
N MET A 347 13.13 5.68 15.78
CA MET A 347 13.17 6.04 14.35
C MET A 347 13.87 7.38 14.11
N SER A 348 13.63 8.38 14.97
CA SER A 348 14.25 9.70 14.89
C SER A 348 15.76 9.64 15.04
N LYS A 349 16.30 8.83 15.96
CA LYS A 349 17.76 8.63 16.09
C LYS A 349 18.37 8.09 14.79
N SER A 350 17.71 7.15 14.12
CA SER A 350 18.16 6.67 12.81
C SER A 350 18.09 7.74 11.72
N ALA A 351 17.05 8.58 11.73
CA ALA A 351 16.84 9.62 10.72
C ALA A 351 17.79 10.82 10.88
N LEU A 352 18.07 11.23 12.13
CA LEU A 352 18.98 12.35 12.42
C LEU A 352 20.45 11.98 12.20
N GLN A 353 20.87 10.77 12.56
CA GLN A 353 22.24 10.32 12.28
C GLN A 353 22.52 10.24 10.76
N ALA A 354 21.50 9.95 9.95
CA ALA A 354 21.57 10.05 8.49
C ALA A 354 21.74 11.50 7.98
N ALA A 355 21.19 12.48 8.72
CA ALA A 355 21.25 13.90 8.36
C ALA A 355 22.55 14.58 8.84
N GLN A 356 23.05 14.27 10.04
CA GLN A 356 24.24 14.91 10.63
C GLN A 356 25.55 14.62 9.86
N CYS A 357 25.71 13.43 9.26
CA CYS A 357 26.86 13.15 8.38
C CYS A 357 26.92 14.02 7.11
N ARG A 358 25.89 14.84 6.83
CA ARG A 358 25.86 15.81 5.73
C ARG A 358 26.51 17.14 6.10
N GLU A 359 26.33 17.60 7.34
CA GLU A 359 26.89 18.88 7.83
C GLU A 359 28.40 18.79 8.06
N GLU A 360 28.93 17.61 8.40
CA GLU A 360 30.39 17.40 8.55
C GLU A 360 31.14 17.24 7.21
N LYS A 361 30.43 17.22 6.07
CA LYS A 361 31.02 16.97 4.72
C LYS A 361 30.75 18.07 3.70
N SER A 362 30.11 19.16 4.08
CA SER A 362 30.02 20.41 3.30
C SER A 362 30.82 21.49 4.00
#